data_AF-F6K3U6-F1
#
_entry.id   AF-F6K3U6-F1
#
_cell.length_a   1.000
_cell.length_b   1.000
_cell.length_c   1.000
_cell.angle_alpha   90.00
_cell.angle_beta   90.00
_cell.angle_gamma   90.00
#
_symmetry.space_group_name_H-M   'P 1'
#
loop_
_entity.id
_entity.type
_entity.pdbx_description
1 polymer ?
#
loop_
_entity_poly.entity_id
_entity_poly.type
_entity_poly.pdbx_seq_one_letter_code
_entity_poly.pdbx_strand_id
1 'polypeptide(L)' 'VEGKHEEREDDHGYIARHFVRRYALPKGFQADKVVSTLSSDGVLTIT' A
#
# COMPACT_ATOMS: atom_id res chain seq x y z
N VAL A 1 5.23 -1.25 3.51
CA VAL A 1 3.91 -0.87 2.96
C VAL A 1 2.92 -1.94 3.32
N GLU A 2 1.82 -1.57 3.96
CA GLU A 2 0.73 -2.48 4.32
C GLU A 2 -0.58 -1.84 3.87
N GLY A 3 -1.42 -2.61 3.18
CA GLY A 3 -2.74 -2.17 2.77
C GLY A 3 -3.78 -3.21 3.12
N LYS A 4 -4.89 -2.75 3.71
CA LYS A 4 -6.05 -3.57 4.08
C LYS A 4 -7.28 -3.00 3.41
N HIS A 5 -7.98 -3.87 2.71
CA HIS A 5 -9.32 -3.65 2.21
C HIS A 5 -10.23 -4.55 3.05
N GLU A 6 -11.13 -3.91 3.81
CA GLU A 6 -12.15 -4.60 4.60
C GLU A 6 -13.13 -5.37 3.70
N GLU A 7 -13.88 -6.27 4.33
CA GLU A 7 -14.83 -7.12 3.64
C GLU A 7 -15.87 -6.30 2.87
N ARG A 8 -15.96 -6.56 1.57
CA ARG A 8 -16.92 -5.94 0.68
C ARG A 8 -17.57 -7.01 -0.18
N GLU A 9 -18.85 -6.86 -0.47
CA GLU A 9 -19.56 -7.71 -1.43
C GLU A 9 -19.08 -7.41 -2.87
N ASP A 10 -18.72 -8.47 -3.59
CA ASP A 10 -18.42 -8.48 -5.01
C ASP A 10 -19.35 -9.45 -5.76
N ASP A 11 -19.20 -9.55 -7.09
CA ASP A 11 -20.08 -10.37 -7.93
C ASP A 11 -20.05 -11.88 -7.60
N HIS A 12 -19.10 -12.33 -6.75
CA HIS A 12 -18.89 -13.73 -6.37
C HIS A 12 -18.98 -14.01 -4.86
N GLY A 13 -19.37 -13.01 -4.04
CA GLY A 13 -19.52 -13.16 -2.59
C GLY A 13 -18.83 -12.02 -1.84
N TYR A 14 -18.13 -12.34 -0.76
CA TYR A 14 -17.42 -11.34 0.03
C TYR A 14 -15.91 -11.41 -0.23
N ILE A 15 -15.29 -10.26 -0.44
CA ILE A 15 -13.85 -10.13 -0.64
C ILE A 15 -13.24 -9.20 0.40
N ALA A 16 -12.18 -9.68 1.05
CA ALA A 16 -11.25 -8.87 1.83
C ALA A 16 -9.86 -9.06 1.23
N ARG A 17 -9.06 -7.99 1.21
CA ARG A 17 -7.69 -8.04 0.66
C ARG A 17 -6.70 -7.45 1.64
N HIS A 18 -5.63 -8.17 1.94
CA HIS A 18 -4.51 -7.69 2.75
C HIS A 18 -3.21 -7.96 2.01
N PHE A 19 -2.36 -6.94 1.92
CA PHE A 19 -1.03 -7.11 1.33
C PHE A 19 0.02 -6.40 2.16
N VAL A 20 1.22 -6.97 2.14
CA VAL A 20 2.42 -6.39 2.75
C VAL A 20 3.55 -6.42 1.73
N ARG A 21 4.11 -5.25 1.41
CA ARG A 21 5.26 -5.10 0.53
C ARG A 21 6.39 -4.38 1.26
N ARG A 22 7.58 -4.99 1.24
CA ARG A 22 8.78 -4.47 1.91
C ARG A 22 9.80 -4.04 0.87
N TYR A 23 10.49 -2.93 1.15
CA TYR A 23 11.54 -2.39 0.30
C TYR A 23 12.77 -2.14 1.16
N ALA A 24 13.94 -2.48 0.63
CA ALA A 24 15.20 -2.11 1.26
C ALA A 24 15.48 -0.64 0.96
N LEU A 25 15.68 0.16 2.01
CA LEU A 25 16.11 1.54 1.85
C LEU A 25 17.60 1.60 1.53
N PRO A 26 18.03 2.45 0.58
CA PRO A 26 19.44 2.69 0.35
C PRO A 26 20.16 3.17 1.62
N LYS A 27 21.45 2.87 1.74
CA LYS A 27 22.27 3.33 2.87
C LYS A 27 22.30 4.86 2.91
N GLY A 28 22.09 5.43 4.10
CA GLY A 28 22.08 6.88 4.31
C GLY A 28 20.75 7.56 4.03
N PHE A 29 19.74 6.83 3.52
CA PHE A 29 18.39 7.37 3.40
C PHE A 29 17.71 7.40 4.78
N GLN A 30 17.04 8.51 5.08
CA GLN A 30 16.36 8.71 6.37
C GLN A 30 14.96 8.12 6.29
N ALA A 31 14.69 7.08 7.07
CA ALA A 31 13.39 6.39 7.06
C ALA A 31 12.23 7.34 7.39
N ASP A 32 12.45 8.31 8.27
CA ASP A 32 11.42 9.27 8.72
C ASP A 32 11.01 10.26 7.62
N LYS A 33 11.78 10.35 6.53
CA LYS A 33 11.47 11.21 5.37
C LYS A 33 10.67 10.50 4.30
N VAL A 34 10.40 9.20 4.45
CA VAL A 34 9.62 8.45 3.48
C VAL A 34 8.17 8.90 3.53
N VAL A 35 7.61 9.25 2.38
CA VAL A 35 6.21 9.67 2.22
C VAL A 35 5.55 8.78 1.17
N SER A 36 4.26 8.52 1.35
CA SER A 36 3.45 7.80 0.36
C SER A 36 2.27 8.64 -0.11
N THR A 37 1.99 8.61 -1.40
CA THR A 37 0.84 9.28 -2.02
C THR A 37 0.08 8.29 -2.89
N LEU A 38 -1.23 8.21 -2.70
CA LEU A 38 -2.14 7.43 -3.54
C LEU A 38 -2.82 8.38 -4.52
N SER A 39 -2.61 8.20 -5.81
CA SER A 39 -3.30 8.96 -6.85
C SER A 39 -4.72 8.42 -7.11
N SER A 40 -5.56 9.24 -7.72
CA SER A 40 -6.97 8.91 -7.99
C SER A 40 -7.16 7.75 -8.97
N ASP A 41 -6.14 7.41 -9.75
CA ASP A 41 -6.11 6.23 -10.63
C ASP A 41 -5.68 4.94 -9.89
N GLY A 42 -5.44 5.01 -8.58
CA GLY A 42 -5.14 3.86 -7.73
C GLY A 42 -3.66 3.49 -7.65
N VAL A 43 -2.74 4.37 -8.08
CA VAL A 43 -1.30 4.11 -7.98
C VAL A 43 -0.73 4.67 -6.68
N LEU A 44 -0.15 3.78 -5.85
CA LEU A 44 0.59 4.17 -4.66
C LEU A 44 2.05 4.47 -5.02
N THR A 45 2.46 5.73 -4.90
CA THR A 45 3.85 6.18 -5.06
C THR A 45 4.51 6.36 -3.70
N ILE A 46 5.79 5.98 -3.59
CA ILE A 46 6.60 6.13 -2.38
C ILE A 46 7.86 6.93 -2.72
N THR A 47 8.14 7.97 -1.94
CA THR A 47 9.25 8.93 -2.15
C THR A 47 10.06 9.10 -0.87
#